data_AF-A0A1F6QV52-F1
#
_entry.id   AF-A0A1F6QV52-F1
#
_cell.length_a   1.000
_cell.length_b   1.000
_cell.length_c   1.000
_cell.angle_alpha   90.00
_cell.angle_beta   90.00
_cell.angle_gamma   90.00
#
_symmetry.space_group_name_H-M   'P 1'
#
loop_
_entity.id
_entity.type
_entity.pdbx_description
1 polymer ?
#
loop_
_entity_poly.entity_id
_entity_poly.type
_entity_poly.pdbx_seq_one_letter_code
_entity_poly.pdbx_strand_id
1 'polypeptide(L)'
;MPYGNKITGKAKIPKRILNNKKLTIACLRGLVDTDGSLSKRGNQMCLVFNSNNEILREQVFMLGKRLKVFNHRYMDEVGTNSWKRIVRYFNTVGSSNISNIIRFSEKYHNEIYLYKKDVLNYYKAYNNTILPFKTGRWSSGYGQFSWS
;
A
#
# COMPACT_ATOMS: atom_id res chain seq x y z
N MET A 1 -15.16 -10.66 -26.49
CA MET A 1 -13.97 -10.65 -25.59
C MET A 1 -14.36 -11.37 -24.30
N PRO A 2 -13.71 -12.49 -23.92
CA PRO A 2 -14.06 -13.14 -22.66
C PRO A 2 -13.44 -12.33 -21.52
N TYR A 3 -14.29 -11.69 -20.72
CA TYR A 3 -13.92 -10.93 -19.53
C TYR A 3 -13.45 -11.90 -18.43
N GLY A 4 -12.20 -11.74 -18.00
CA GLY A 4 -11.70 -12.21 -16.70
C GLY A 4 -11.91 -13.69 -16.38
N ASN A 5 -11.10 -14.59 -16.96
CA ASN A 5 -11.12 -15.99 -16.56
C ASN A 5 -10.38 -16.19 -15.21
N LYS A 6 -11.05 -15.85 -14.10
CA LYS A 6 -10.61 -16.07 -12.70
C LYS A 6 -10.20 -17.53 -12.42
N ILE A 7 -10.67 -18.46 -13.26
CA ILE A 7 -10.56 -19.91 -13.08
C ILE A 7 -9.17 -20.43 -13.48
N THR A 8 -8.39 -19.70 -14.28
CA THR A 8 -7.11 -20.23 -14.81
C THR A 8 -5.84 -19.77 -14.08
N GLY A 9 -5.93 -18.84 -13.12
CA GLY A 9 -4.74 -18.28 -12.47
C GLY A 9 -3.77 -17.56 -13.44
N LYS A 10 -4.22 -17.23 -14.66
CA LYS A 10 -3.38 -16.63 -15.72
C LYS A 10 -3.39 -15.09 -15.71
N ALA A 11 -3.87 -14.45 -14.64
CA ALA A 11 -3.88 -13.00 -14.57
C ALA A 11 -2.44 -12.46 -14.61
N LYS A 12 -2.17 -11.54 -15.54
CA LYS A 12 -0.86 -10.91 -15.71
C LYS A 12 -1.06 -9.42 -15.93
N ILE A 13 -0.10 -8.62 -15.47
CA ILE A 13 -0.05 -7.19 -15.75
C ILE A 13 0.32 -6.99 -17.24
N PRO A 14 -0.51 -6.30 -18.04
CA PRO A 14 -0.22 -6.04 -19.44
C PRO A 14 1.08 -5.24 -19.65
N LYS A 15 1.87 -5.59 -20.68
CA LYS A 15 3.14 -4.91 -21.01
C LYS A 15 2.99 -3.38 -21.16
N ARG A 16 1.87 -2.91 -21.70
CA ARG A 16 1.57 -1.47 -21.83
C ARG A 16 1.58 -0.72 -20.49
N ILE A 17 1.12 -1.38 -19.41
CA ILE A 17 1.18 -0.82 -18.05
C ILE A 17 2.62 -0.80 -17.53
N LEU A 18 3.38 -1.87 -17.79
CA LEU A 18 4.76 -2.03 -17.32
C LEU A 18 5.72 -1.02 -17.96
N ASN A 19 5.46 -0.63 -19.21
CA ASN A 19 6.27 0.30 -19.99
C ASN A 19 5.96 1.77 -19.70
N ASN A 20 4.85 2.07 -19.01
CA ASN A 20 4.49 3.45 -18.65
C ASN A 20 4.61 3.65 -17.14
N LYS A 21 5.51 4.56 -16.72
CA LYS A 21 5.78 4.83 -15.30
C LYS A 21 4.53 5.24 -14.51
N LYS A 22 3.67 6.10 -15.08
CA LYS A 22 2.43 6.56 -14.40
C LYS A 22 1.45 5.41 -14.22
N LEU A 23 1.25 4.61 -15.27
CA LEU A 23 0.37 3.42 -15.20
C LEU A 23 0.91 2.37 -14.25
N THR A 24 2.23 2.14 -14.24
CA THR A 24 2.89 1.26 -13.27
C THR A 24 2.58 1.68 -11.84
N ILE A 25 2.76 2.97 -11.50
CA ILE A 25 2.50 3.47 -10.15
C ILE A 25 1.03 3.30 -9.78
N ALA A 26 0.12 3.64 -10.70
CA ALA A 26 -1.32 3.48 -10.48
C ALA A 26 -1.72 2.01 -10.31
N CYS A 27 -1.14 1.11 -11.10
CA CYS A 27 -1.38 -0.33 -11.05
C CYS A 27 -0.88 -0.93 -9.73
N LEU A 28 0.35 -0.60 -9.31
CA LEU A 28 0.87 -1.07 -8.02
C LEU A 28 0.01 -0.59 -6.85
N ARG A 29 -0.42 0.68 -6.87
CA ARG A 29 -1.35 1.22 -5.86
C ARG A 29 -2.64 0.41 -5.81
N GLY A 30 -3.31 0.21 -6.96
CA GLY A 30 -4.57 -0.51 -7.02
C GLY A 30 -4.47 -1.95 -6.51
N LEU A 31 -3.40 -2.66 -6.85
CA LEU A 31 -3.14 -4.02 -6.39
C LEU A 31 -2.91 -4.09 -4.88
N VAL A 32 -2.07 -3.20 -4.34
CA VAL A 32 -1.78 -3.16 -2.89
C VAL A 32 -2.99 -2.66 -2.08
N ASP A 33 -3.78 -1.74 -2.61
CA ASP A 33 -4.96 -1.21 -1.91
C ASP A 33 -6.11 -2.24 -1.84
N THR A 34 -6.16 -3.18 -2.79
CA THR A 34 -7.22 -4.19 -2.89
C THR A 34 -6.82 -5.51 -2.23
N ASP A 35 -5.67 -6.07 -2.62
CA ASP A 35 -5.21 -7.40 -2.20
C ASP A 35 -4.00 -7.32 -1.25
N GLY A 36 -3.57 -6.11 -0.89
CA GLY A 36 -2.48 -5.87 0.03
C GLY A 36 -2.93 -5.29 1.36
N SER A 37 -1.97 -5.16 2.26
CA SER A 37 -2.21 -4.56 3.57
C SER A 37 -0.95 -3.92 4.13
N LEU A 38 -1.12 -2.82 4.86
CA LEU A 38 -0.15 -2.33 5.82
C LEU A 38 -0.57 -2.82 7.21
N SER A 39 0.25 -3.60 7.89
CA SER A 39 -0.09 -4.25 9.17
C SER A 39 1.07 -4.29 10.15
N LYS A 40 0.76 -4.40 11.44
CA LYS A 40 1.77 -4.60 12.49
C LYS A 40 2.13 -6.10 12.57
N ARG A 41 3.41 -6.43 12.51
CA ARG A 41 3.96 -7.77 12.77
C ARG A 41 5.05 -7.66 13.83
N GLY A 42 4.77 -8.13 15.05
CA GLY A 42 5.62 -7.86 16.21
C GLY A 42 5.77 -6.34 16.43
N ASN A 43 7.01 -5.86 16.52
CA ASN A 43 7.32 -4.43 16.67
C ASN A 43 7.59 -3.70 15.34
N GLN A 44 7.21 -4.30 14.20
CA GLN A 44 7.45 -3.73 12.88
C GLN A 44 6.15 -3.51 12.12
N MET A 45 6.16 -2.52 11.22
CA MET A 45 5.13 -2.36 10.19
C MET A 45 5.53 -3.14 8.95
N CYS A 46 4.57 -3.83 8.34
CA CYS A 46 4.76 -4.63 7.14
C CYS A 46 3.74 -4.21 6.07
N LEU A 47 4.23 -3.81 4.90
CA LEU A 47 3.42 -3.54 3.71
C LEU A 47 3.57 -4.72 2.76
N VAL A 48 2.48 -5.44 2.51
CA VAL A 48 2.47 -6.66 1.69
C VAL A 48 1.39 -6.62 0.63
N PHE A 49 1.62 -7.35 -0.45
CA PHE A 49 0.63 -7.78 -1.43
C PHE A 49 0.59 -9.31 -1.42
N ASN A 50 -0.61 -9.88 -1.34
CA ASN A 50 -0.83 -11.31 -1.25
C ASN A 50 -1.57 -11.81 -2.48
N SER A 51 -1.11 -12.91 -3.07
CA SER A 51 -1.83 -13.53 -4.19
C SER A 51 -1.39 -14.97 -4.40
N ASN A 52 -2.34 -15.87 -4.63
CA ASN A 52 -2.06 -17.26 -5.02
C ASN A 52 -1.51 -17.37 -6.45
N ASN A 53 -1.65 -16.33 -7.27
CA ASN A 53 -1.08 -16.30 -8.62
C ASN A 53 0.39 -15.88 -8.56
N GLU A 54 1.30 -16.85 -8.71
CA GLU A 54 2.74 -16.61 -8.65
C GLU A 54 3.23 -15.64 -9.72
N ILE A 55 2.68 -15.69 -10.94
CA ILE A 55 3.11 -14.79 -12.02
C ILE A 55 2.76 -13.34 -11.67
N LEU A 56 1.54 -13.11 -11.17
CA LEU A 56 1.12 -11.79 -10.73
C LEU A 56 1.98 -11.31 -9.55
N ARG A 57 2.23 -12.20 -8.57
CA ARG A 57 3.06 -11.90 -7.40
C ARG A 57 4.48 -11.50 -7.79
N GLU A 58 5.08 -12.21 -8.74
CA GLU A 58 6.41 -11.88 -9.27
C GLU A 58 6.40 -10.54 -10.01
N GLN A 59 5.40 -10.28 -10.86
CA GLN A 59 5.28 -8.99 -11.53
C GLN A 59 5.15 -7.84 -10.54
N VAL A 60 4.34 -8.00 -9.49
CA VAL A 60 4.18 -7.00 -8.41
C VAL A 60 5.48 -6.79 -7.64
N PHE A 61 6.19 -7.86 -7.30
CA PHE A 61 7.50 -7.77 -6.64
C PHE A 61 8.49 -6.97 -7.48
N MET A 62 8.58 -7.28 -8.78
CA MET A 62 9.49 -6.58 -9.70
C MET A 62 9.12 -5.10 -9.86
N LEU A 63 7.83 -4.77 -9.91
CA LEU A 63 7.37 -3.38 -9.88
C LEU A 63 7.82 -2.66 -8.59
N GLY A 64 7.60 -3.29 -7.43
CA GLY A 64 7.99 -2.74 -6.14
C GLY A 64 9.51 -2.59 -5.98
N LYS A 65 10.30 -3.54 -6.50
CA LYS A 65 11.77 -3.47 -6.52
C LYS A 65 12.27 -2.34 -7.41
N ARG A 66 11.69 -2.19 -8.62
CA ARG A 66 12.01 -1.09 -9.55
C ARG A 66 11.73 0.29 -8.93
N LEU A 67 10.66 0.41 -8.17
CA LEU A 67 10.31 1.63 -7.42
C LEU A 67 11.04 1.74 -6.06
N LYS A 68 11.88 0.76 -5.72
CA LYS A 68 12.65 0.65 -4.48
C LYS A 68 11.77 0.68 -3.22
N VAL A 69 10.54 0.18 -3.29
CA VAL A 69 9.58 0.08 -2.18
C VAL A 69 9.46 -1.32 -1.60
N PHE A 70 9.78 -2.38 -2.36
CA PHE A 70 9.78 -3.77 -1.84
C PHE A 70 11.20 -4.33 -1.70
N ASN A 71 11.37 -5.28 -0.78
CA ASN A 71 12.64 -5.95 -0.51
C ASN A 71 12.53 -7.39 -0.02
N HIS A 72 11.35 -7.89 0.33
CA HIS A 72 11.19 -9.30 0.68
C HIS A 72 10.10 -9.96 -0.17
N ARG A 73 10.24 -11.27 -0.28
CA ARG A 73 9.28 -12.22 -0.84
C ARG A 73 9.26 -13.39 0.15
N TYR A 74 8.09 -13.79 0.58
CA TYR A 74 7.92 -14.92 1.49
C TYR A 74 6.66 -15.67 1.06
N MET A 75 6.75 -16.97 0.78
CA MET A 75 5.62 -17.80 0.37
C MET A 75 4.70 -17.14 -0.70
N ASP A 76 3.50 -16.75 -0.31
CA ASP A 76 2.41 -16.16 -1.07
C ASP A 76 2.33 -14.62 -0.97
N GLU A 77 3.32 -14.00 -0.31
CA GLU A 77 3.40 -12.55 -0.10
C GLU A 77 4.68 -11.92 -0.67
N VAL A 78 4.54 -10.67 -1.12
CA VAL A 78 5.65 -9.80 -1.54
C VAL A 78 5.49 -8.42 -0.93
N GLY A 79 6.58 -7.80 -0.50
CA GLY A 79 6.44 -6.56 0.25
C GLY A 79 7.71 -5.98 0.86
N THR A 80 7.50 -5.24 1.95
CA THR A 80 8.58 -4.72 2.79
C THR A 80 8.14 -4.60 4.26
N ASN A 81 9.07 -4.87 5.16
CA ASN A 81 8.98 -4.54 6.59
C ASN A 81 9.93 -3.37 6.97
N SER A 82 10.59 -2.76 5.98
CA SER A 82 11.49 -1.64 6.21
C SER A 82 10.70 -0.35 6.27
N TRP A 83 10.70 0.31 7.43
CA TRP A 83 9.99 1.58 7.61
C TRP A 83 10.38 2.64 6.54
N LYS A 84 11.67 2.77 6.25
CA LYS A 84 12.20 3.65 5.18
C LYS A 84 11.55 3.37 3.82
N ARG A 85 11.27 2.11 3.50
CA ARG A 85 10.63 1.71 2.25
C ARG A 85 9.11 1.91 2.27
N ILE A 86 8.47 1.73 3.42
CA ILE A 86 7.05 2.05 3.62
C ILE A 86 6.84 3.55 3.43
N VAL A 87 7.67 4.40 4.06
CA VAL A 87 7.65 5.85 3.84
C VAL A 87 7.88 6.19 2.36
N ARG A 88 8.80 5.50 1.68
CA ARG A 88 9.00 5.67 0.23
C ARG A 88 7.77 5.27 -0.59
N TYR A 89 7.06 4.21 -0.19
CA TYR A 89 5.82 3.79 -0.82
C TYR A 89 4.77 4.91 -0.76
N PHE A 90 4.53 5.48 0.42
CA PHE A 90 3.58 6.57 0.59
C PHE A 90 4.02 7.87 -0.11
N ASN A 91 5.32 8.14 -0.23
CA ASN A 91 5.82 9.26 -1.03
C ASN A 91 5.63 9.05 -2.54
N THR A 92 5.94 7.86 -3.04
CA THR A 92 6.05 7.59 -4.49
C THR A 92 4.72 7.12 -5.07
N VAL A 93 4.15 6.08 -4.46
CA VAL A 93 2.95 5.38 -4.90
C VAL A 93 1.70 5.99 -4.29
N GLY A 94 1.71 6.17 -2.97
CA GLY A 94 0.55 6.56 -2.18
C GLY A 94 -0.45 5.42 -2.01
N SER A 95 -1.50 5.64 -1.23
CA SER A 95 -2.57 4.68 -1.02
C SER A 95 -3.92 5.38 -1.14
N SER A 96 -4.91 4.65 -1.65
CA SER A 96 -6.33 5.01 -1.61
C SER A 96 -7.10 4.16 -0.59
N ASN A 97 -6.45 3.22 0.09
CA ASN A 97 -7.04 2.39 1.13
C ASN A 97 -6.97 3.11 2.49
N ILE A 98 -8.13 3.53 3.00
CA ILE A 98 -8.24 4.32 4.24
C ILE A 98 -7.61 3.63 5.45
N SER A 99 -7.70 2.29 5.54
CA SER A 99 -7.10 1.54 6.64
C SER A 99 -5.58 1.57 6.59
N ASN A 100 -4.99 1.47 5.39
CA ASN A 100 -3.55 1.61 5.19
C ASN A 100 -3.10 3.05 5.48
N ILE A 101 -3.88 4.04 5.06
CA ILE A 101 -3.61 5.47 5.31
C ILE A 101 -3.57 5.77 6.79
N ILE A 102 -4.61 5.39 7.54
CA ILE A 102 -4.70 5.60 8.99
C ILE A 102 -3.49 4.97 9.69
N ARG A 103 -3.22 3.68 9.45
CA ARG A 103 -2.10 2.98 10.09
C ARG A 103 -0.75 3.62 9.77
N PHE A 104 -0.56 4.06 8.54
CA PHE A 104 0.67 4.75 8.15
C PHE A 104 0.79 6.09 8.85
N SER A 105 -0.26 6.90 8.81
CA SER A 105 -0.29 8.26 9.35
C SER A 105 -0.06 8.26 10.85
N GLU A 106 -0.75 7.40 11.60
CA GLU A 106 -0.56 7.29 13.05
C GLU A 106 0.86 6.83 13.41
N LYS A 107 1.44 5.90 12.63
CA LYS A 107 2.84 5.52 12.87
C LYS A 107 3.82 6.63 12.49
N TYR A 108 3.53 7.38 11.44
CA TYR A 108 4.42 8.40 10.87
C TYR A 108 4.45 9.69 11.70
N HIS A 109 3.31 10.10 12.27
CA HIS A 109 3.19 11.33 13.03
C HIS A 109 3.23 11.13 14.54
N ASN A 110 2.60 10.06 15.05
CA ASN A 110 2.39 9.85 16.48
C ASN A 110 3.20 8.67 17.03
N GLU A 111 3.98 8.00 16.18
CA GLU A 111 4.73 6.78 16.49
C GLU A 111 3.88 5.58 16.95
N ILE A 112 2.56 5.64 16.80
CA ILE A 112 1.60 4.62 17.25
C ILE A 112 1.47 3.49 16.22
N TYR A 113 1.45 2.25 16.71
CA TYR A 113 1.16 1.07 15.89
C TYR A 113 -0.29 0.60 16.12
N LEU A 114 -1.14 0.73 15.11
CA LEU A 114 -2.54 0.31 15.19
C LEU A 114 -2.79 -1.11 14.67
N TYR A 115 -3.58 -1.89 15.41
CA TYR A 115 -4.16 -3.14 14.91
C TYR A 115 -5.41 -2.85 14.08
N LYS A 116 -5.90 -3.87 13.36
CA LYS A 116 -7.08 -3.74 12.49
C LYS A 116 -8.32 -3.24 13.21
N LYS A 117 -8.57 -3.72 14.42
CA LYS A 117 -9.70 -3.31 15.26
C LYS A 117 -9.63 -1.82 15.65
N ASP A 118 -8.43 -1.31 15.89
CA ASP A 118 -8.24 0.06 16.39
C ASP A 118 -8.47 1.10 15.28
N VAL A 119 -8.23 0.74 14.01
CA VAL A 119 -8.41 1.64 12.86
C VAL A 119 -9.81 2.22 12.80
N LEU A 120 -10.84 1.45 13.20
CA LEU A 120 -12.25 1.87 13.15
C LEU A 120 -12.49 3.17 13.92
N ASN A 121 -11.77 3.39 15.03
CA ASN A 121 -11.90 4.57 15.87
C ASN A 121 -11.43 5.86 15.18
N TYR A 122 -10.63 5.74 14.12
CA TYR A 122 -10.00 6.87 13.44
C TYR A 122 -10.73 7.28 12.16
N TYR A 123 -11.68 6.49 11.62
CA TYR A 123 -12.30 6.76 10.32
C TYR A 123 -12.86 8.19 10.20
N LYS A 124 -13.55 8.67 11.24
CA LYS A 124 -14.14 10.02 11.26
C LYS A 124 -13.09 11.10 11.03
N ALA A 125 -11.91 10.98 11.63
CA ALA A 125 -10.83 11.96 11.48
C ALA A 125 -10.23 11.98 10.06
N TYR A 126 -10.40 10.91 9.28
CA TYR A 126 -9.82 10.77 7.95
C TYR A 126 -10.86 10.88 6.81
N ASN A 127 -12.12 11.22 7.09
CA ASN A 127 -13.20 11.30 6.09
C ASN A 127 -12.90 12.25 4.91
N ASN A 128 -12.14 13.32 5.14
CA ASN A 128 -11.81 14.33 4.11
C ASN A 128 -10.40 14.13 3.50
N THR A 129 -9.84 12.92 3.62
CA THR A 129 -8.50 12.63 3.08
C THR A 129 -8.49 12.72 1.56
N ILE A 130 -7.58 13.53 1.01
CA ILE A 130 -7.35 13.62 -0.43
C ILE A 130 -6.64 12.36 -0.93
N LEU A 131 -7.19 11.72 -1.98
CA LEU A 131 -6.69 10.48 -2.55
C LEU A 131 -5.97 10.68 -3.90
N PRO A 132 -4.94 9.87 -4.24
CA PRO A 132 -4.21 9.00 -3.31
C PRO A 132 -3.51 9.82 -2.25
N PHE A 133 -3.58 9.32 -1.03
CA PHE A 133 -2.83 9.86 0.08
C PHE A 133 -1.33 9.71 -0.18
N LYS A 134 -0.60 10.83 -0.13
CA LYS A 134 0.85 10.91 -0.26
C LYS A 134 1.42 11.89 0.75
N THR A 135 2.49 11.50 1.42
CA THR A 135 3.20 12.33 2.41
C THR A 135 3.72 13.65 1.84
N GLY A 136 4.17 13.67 0.58
CA GLY A 136 4.68 14.89 -0.08
C GLY A 136 3.62 15.92 -0.51
N ARG A 137 2.33 15.67 -0.26
CA ARG A 137 1.22 16.60 -0.54
C ARG A 137 0.50 17.09 0.72
N TRP A 138 1.06 16.79 1.89
CA TRP A 138 0.53 17.31 3.15
C TRP A 138 0.91 18.79 3.29
N SER A 139 0.09 19.68 2.75
CA SER A 139 0.06 21.07 3.22
C SER A 139 -0.48 21.07 4.64
N SER A 140 0.16 21.84 5.50
CA SER A 140 -0.03 21.99 6.95
C SER A 140 -1.43 22.50 7.40
N GLY A 141 -2.51 22.04 6.77
CA GLY A 141 -3.89 22.48 7.01
C GLY A 141 -4.75 21.52 7.84
N TYR A 142 -4.23 20.36 8.26
CA TYR A 142 -4.94 19.53 9.24
C TYR A 142 -4.34 19.79 10.62
N GLY A 143 -5.17 20.37 11.47
CA GLY A 143 -4.83 20.83 12.80
C GLY A 143 -4.16 19.76 13.65
N GLN A 144 -3.38 20.23 14.61
CA GLN A 144 -3.03 19.49 15.81
C GLN A 144 -4.30 18.84 16.36
N PHE A 145 -4.46 17.54 16.18
CA PHE A 145 -5.37 16.78 17.01
C PHE A 145 -4.67 16.62 18.36
N SER A 146 -4.89 17.58 19.25
CA SER A 146 -4.62 17.40 20.68
C SER A 146 -5.60 16.36 21.20
N TRP A 147 -5.10 15.20 21.58
CA TRP A 147 -5.86 14.28 22.42
C TRP A 147 -5.76 14.82 23.85
N SER A 148 -6.83 15.49 24.29
CA SER A 148 -7.09 15.78 25.71
C SER A 148 -7.54 14.51 26.42
#